data_AF-A0AAV4BFA5-F1
#
_entry.id   AF-A0AAV4BFA5-F1
#
_cell.length_a   1.000
_cell.length_b   1.000
_cell.length_c   1.000
_cell.angle_alpha   90.00
_cell.angle_beta   90.00
_cell.angle_gamma   90.00
#
_symmetry.space_group_name_H-M   'P 1'
#
loop_
_entity.id
_entity.type
_entity.pdbx_description
1 polymer ?
#
loop_
_entity_poly.entity_id
_entity_poly.type
_entity_poly.pdbx_seq_one_letter_code
_entity_poly.pdbx_strand_id
1 'polypeptide(L)'
;MFSQGLKIIGVVYGVAASLTASLCGIFYKRVQVYESPSSLQMTFNNQLISFVALTPILYSTSQLLNFWQSPMSSETSVVFLLLLSGVNSVLMGWISVQLIGLTSPLTHNISINTKSVLQTILAVLWSGETRSFSWWLGNALVMGGIGTYTADKLSASTCKARTLQFDMQNNDVSSKNQSVPAQMDTENENLRHNKKWQS
;
A
#
# COMPACT_ATOMS: atom_id res chain seq x y z
N MET A 1 -5.40 44.15 2.62
CA MET A 1 -4.26 43.25 2.90
C MET A 1 -4.71 41.79 3.06
N PHE A 2 -5.53 41.32 2.12
CA PHE A 2 -5.85 39.91 1.80
C PHE A 2 -5.78 39.90 0.26
N SER A 3 -5.17 39.02 -0.51
CA SER A 3 -4.48 37.75 -0.27
C SER A 3 -3.50 37.60 -1.44
N GLN A 4 -2.24 37.25 -1.16
CA GLN A 4 -1.36 36.56 -2.11
C GLN A 4 -1.94 35.15 -2.35
N GLY A 5 -3.18 35.13 -2.85
CA GLY A 5 -4.07 33.98 -2.81
C GLY A 5 -3.70 33.02 -3.91
N LEU A 6 -3.29 31.83 -3.50
CA LEU A 6 -3.29 30.57 -4.23
C LEU A 6 -3.43 30.72 -5.75
N LYS A 7 -2.32 30.68 -6.49
CA LYS A 7 -2.35 30.79 -7.95
C LYS A 7 -3.24 29.67 -8.53
N ILE A 8 -4.28 30.04 -9.28
CA ILE A 8 -5.23 29.10 -9.92
C ILE A 8 -4.49 28.00 -10.69
N ILE A 9 -3.38 28.35 -11.35
CA ILE A 9 -2.56 27.40 -12.09
C ILE A 9 -2.05 26.25 -11.20
N GLY A 10 -1.66 26.53 -9.95
CA GLY A 10 -1.23 25.51 -8.99
C GLY A 10 -2.37 24.61 -8.54
N VAL A 11 -3.58 25.16 -8.42
CA VAL A 11 -4.78 24.38 -8.11
C VAL A 11 -5.11 23.41 -9.25
N VAL A 12 -5.07 23.89 -10.50
CA VAL A 12 -5.32 23.06 -11.69
C VAL A 12 -4.29 21.94 -11.80
N TYR A 13 -2.99 22.24 -11.64
CA TYR A 13 -1.94 21.22 -11.62
C TYR A 13 -2.10 20.23 -10.46
N GLY A 14 -2.53 20.67 -9.28
CA GLY A 14 -2.79 19.80 -8.13
C GLY A 14 -3.94 18.82 -8.36
N VAL A 15 -5.05 19.29 -8.95
CA VAL A 15 -6.18 18.42 -9.32
C VAL A 15 -5.77 17.42 -10.40
N ALA A 16 -5.08 17.88 -11.46
CA ALA A 16 -4.59 17.01 -12.53
C ALA A 16 -3.60 15.95 -12.01
N ALA A 17 -2.71 16.33 -11.08
CA ALA A 17 -1.78 15.40 -10.43
C ALA A 17 -2.53 14.33 -9.62
N SER A 18 -3.56 14.74 -8.88
CA SER A 18 -4.38 13.82 -8.06
C SER A 18 -5.15 12.81 -8.92
N LEU A 19 -5.71 13.27 -10.05
CA LEU A 19 -6.37 12.41 -11.04
C LEU A 19 -5.37 11.42 -11.66
N THR A 20 -4.23 11.92 -12.13
CA THR A 20 -3.18 11.08 -12.73
C THR A 20 -2.67 10.03 -11.74
N ALA A 21 -2.42 10.41 -10.49
CA ALA A 21 -1.97 9.49 -9.44
C ALA A 21 -3.01 8.39 -9.15
N SER A 22 -4.29 8.74 -9.13
CA SER A 22 -5.39 7.77 -8.96
C SER A 22 -5.47 6.78 -10.13
N LEU A 23 -5.39 7.29 -11.36
CA LEU A 23 -5.36 6.46 -12.58
C LEU A 23 -4.16 5.51 -12.58
N CYS A 24 -2.95 6.01 -12.28
CA CYS A 24 -1.75 5.19 -12.18
C CYS A 24 -1.92 4.05 -11.16
N GLY A 25 -2.48 4.33 -9.98
CA GLY A 25 -2.74 3.30 -8.97
C GLY A 25 -3.73 2.21 -9.42
N ILE A 26 -4.76 2.59 -10.18
CA ILE A 26 -5.74 1.64 -10.74
C ILE A 26 -5.10 0.76 -11.82
N PHE A 27 -4.32 1.34 -12.74
CA PHE A 27 -3.61 0.60 -13.78
C PHE A 27 -2.62 -0.39 -13.17
N TYR A 28 -1.86 0.02 -12.16
CA TYR A 28 -0.95 -0.86 -11.44
C TYR A 28 -1.64 -2.09 -10.86
N LYS A 29 -2.78 -1.88 -10.19
CA LYS A 29 -3.57 -3.00 -9.64
C LYS A 29 -4.13 -3.90 -10.75
N ARG A 30 -4.54 -3.33 -11.88
CA ARG A 30 -5.06 -4.09 -13.04
C ARG A 30 -3.97 -4.98 -13.64
N VAL A 31 -2.75 -4.46 -13.80
CA VAL A 31 -1.61 -5.20 -14.34
C VAL A 31 -1.19 -6.34 -13.41
N GLN A 32 -1.20 -6.12 -12.08
CA GLN A 32 -0.92 -7.17 -11.08
C GLN A 32 -1.96 -8.30 -11.02
N VAL A 33 -3.19 -8.06 -11.46
CA VAL A 33 -4.24 -9.08 -11.49
C VAL A 33 -4.18 -9.91 -12.77
N TYR A 34 -3.71 -9.34 -13.88
CA TYR A 34 -3.68 -9.99 -15.20
C TYR A 34 -2.41 -10.82 -15.43
N GLU A 35 -1.29 -10.41 -14.85
CA GLU A 35 0.00 -11.06 -14.98
C GLU A 35 0.64 -11.12 -13.58
N SER A 36 1.36 -12.20 -13.26
CA SER A 36 2.09 -12.36 -12.00
C SER A 36 3.62 -12.16 -12.17
N PRO A 37 4.10 -11.07 -12.80
CA PRO A 37 5.53 -10.79 -12.83
C PRO A 37 6.01 -10.47 -11.41
N SER A 38 7.29 -10.73 -11.17
CA SER A 38 7.93 -10.36 -9.90
C SER A 38 7.74 -8.86 -9.61
N SER A 39 7.48 -8.50 -8.35
CA SER A 39 7.32 -7.10 -7.91
C SER A 39 8.50 -6.20 -8.33
N LEU A 40 9.69 -6.81 -8.51
CA LEU A 40 10.89 -6.15 -9.03
C LEU A 40 10.75 -5.66 -10.44
N GLN A 41 10.27 -6.53 -11.31
CA GLN A 41 10.18 -6.27 -12.74
C GLN A 41 9.16 -5.16 -13.02
N MET A 42 8.03 -5.15 -12.31
CA MET A 42 7.05 -4.06 -12.42
C MET A 42 7.63 -2.71 -12.00
N THR A 43 8.30 -2.68 -10.85
CA THR A 43 8.91 -1.45 -10.32
C THR A 43 9.98 -0.94 -11.28
N PHE A 44 10.86 -1.81 -11.74
CA PHE A 44 11.98 -1.45 -12.62
C PHE A 44 11.49 -0.93 -13.97
N ASN A 45 10.52 -1.60 -14.59
CA ASN A 45 9.93 -1.16 -15.85
C ASN A 45 9.23 0.20 -15.72
N ASN A 46 8.52 0.45 -14.61
CA ASN A 46 7.88 1.73 -14.38
C ASN A 46 8.87 2.88 -14.11
N GLN A 47 9.96 2.60 -13.40
CA GLN A 47 11.01 3.59 -13.19
C GLN A 47 11.74 3.90 -14.49
N LEU A 48 11.96 2.89 -15.35
CA LEU A 48 12.55 3.08 -16.67
C LEU A 48 11.67 3.91 -17.60
N ILE A 49 10.37 3.60 -17.72
CA ILE A 49 9.47 4.39 -18.56
C ILE A 49 9.36 5.84 -18.05
N SER A 50 9.38 6.03 -16.73
CA SER A 50 9.39 7.37 -16.13
C SER A 50 10.67 8.13 -16.46
N PHE A 51 11.84 7.48 -16.37
CA PHE A 51 13.12 8.08 -16.76
C PHE A 51 13.14 8.49 -18.24
N VAL A 52 12.68 7.58 -19.12
CA VAL A 52 12.60 7.84 -20.56
C VAL A 52 11.60 8.98 -20.86
N ALA A 53 10.44 9.00 -20.20
CA ALA A 53 9.43 10.05 -20.39
C ALA A 53 9.88 11.42 -19.87
N LEU A 54 10.69 11.46 -18.80
CA LEU A 54 11.16 12.70 -18.18
C LEU A 54 12.38 13.30 -18.90
N THR A 55 13.18 12.47 -19.58
CA THR A 55 14.36 12.88 -20.36
C THR A 55 14.09 13.99 -21.40
N PRO A 56 13.07 13.92 -22.27
CA PRO A 56 12.81 14.98 -23.26
C PRO A 56 12.41 16.31 -22.61
N ILE A 57 11.68 16.27 -21.50
CA ILE A 57 11.28 17.46 -20.74
C ILE A 57 12.52 18.13 -20.11
N LEU A 58 13.44 17.32 -19.58
CA LEU A 58 14.68 17.79 -18.96
C LEU A 58 15.59 18.49 -19.99
N TYR A 59 15.67 17.94 -21.21
CA TYR A 59 16.41 18.55 -22.31
C TYR A 59 15.77 19.86 -22.77
N SER A 60 14.44 19.89 -22.95
CA SER A 60 13.71 21.07 -23.40
C SER A 60 13.80 22.27 -22.44
N THR A 61 13.99 22.01 -21.14
CA THR A 61 14.03 23.06 -20.10
C THR A 61 15.47 23.51 -19.78
N SER A 62 16.48 22.93 -20.44
CA SER A 62 17.92 23.22 -20.28
C SER A 62 18.46 23.22 -18.83
N GLN A 63 17.71 22.66 -17.88
CA GLN A 63 18.07 22.61 -16.46
C GLN A 63 19.33 21.79 -16.20
N LEU A 64 19.50 20.69 -16.94
CA LEU A 64 20.69 19.83 -16.82
C LEU A 64 21.96 20.56 -17.25
N LEU A 65 21.88 21.37 -18.31
CA LEU A 65 23.01 22.17 -18.80
C LEU A 65 23.37 23.28 -17.81
N ASN A 66 22.36 23.95 -17.25
CA ASN A 66 22.55 24.98 -16.22
C ASN A 66 23.15 24.39 -14.93
N PHE A 67 22.77 23.16 -14.57
CA PHE A 67 23.36 22.46 -13.43
C PHE A 67 24.84 22.14 -13.66
N TRP A 68 25.19 21.59 -14.83
CA TRP A 68 26.57 21.21 -15.15
C TRP A 68 27.53 22.41 -15.27
N GLN A 69 27.02 23.56 -15.69
CA GLN A 69 27.78 24.81 -15.75
C GLN A 69 27.91 25.48 -14.37
N SER A 70 27.11 25.07 -13.38
CA SER A 70 27.19 25.64 -12.04
C SER A 70 28.41 25.09 -11.28
N PRO A 71 29.13 25.93 -10.52
CA PRO A 71 30.24 25.46 -9.68
C PRO A 71 29.78 24.48 -8.58
N MET A 72 28.49 24.49 -8.24
CA MET A 72 27.86 23.57 -7.28
C MET A 72 27.85 22.10 -7.77
N SER A 73 27.95 21.85 -9.07
CA SER A 73 28.00 20.50 -9.64
C SER A 73 29.29 19.75 -9.28
N SER A 74 30.37 20.46 -8.95
CA SER A 74 31.66 19.85 -8.61
C SER A 74 31.79 19.54 -7.12
N GLU A 75 30.84 19.96 -6.29
CA GLU A 75 30.93 19.71 -4.86
C GLU A 75 30.58 18.25 -4.53
N THR A 76 31.52 17.57 -3.87
CA THR A 76 31.37 16.17 -3.48
C THR A 76 30.12 15.93 -2.64
N SER A 77 29.76 16.87 -1.76
CA SER A 77 28.55 16.80 -0.94
C SER A 77 27.28 16.82 -1.79
N VAL A 78 27.22 17.66 -2.82
CA VAL A 78 26.06 17.78 -3.71
C VAL A 78 25.91 16.53 -4.55
N VAL A 79 27.02 16.03 -5.12
CA VAL A 79 27.02 14.78 -5.89
C VAL A 79 26.65 13.59 -5.00
N PHE A 80 27.15 13.53 -3.77
CA PHE A 80 26.81 12.48 -2.81
C PHE A 80 25.33 12.52 -2.43
N LEU A 81 24.78 13.70 -2.11
CA LEU A 81 23.36 13.88 -1.81
C LEU A 81 22.48 13.55 -3.03
N LEU A 82 22.93 13.89 -4.23
CA LEU A 82 22.24 13.57 -5.48
C LEU A 82 22.18 12.05 -5.68
N LEU A 83 23.31 11.34 -5.53
CA LEU A 83 23.37 9.89 -5.61
C LEU A 83 22.53 9.21 -4.52
N LEU A 84 22.62 9.70 -3.28
CA LEU A 84 21.85 9.18 -2.15
C LEU A 84 20.33 9.35 -2.39
N SER A 85 19.91 10.50 -2.93
CA SER A 85 18.51 10.74 -3.30
C SER A 85 18.04 9.81 -4.41
N GLY A 86 18.90 9.52 -5.40
CA GLY A 86 18.61 8.58 -6.48
C GLY A 86 18.41 7.16 -5.97
N VAL A 87 19.32 6.68 -5.10
CA VAL A 87 19.20 5.36 -4.46
C VAL A 87 17.91 5.29 -3.61
N ASN A 88 17.64 6.32 -2.81
CA ASN A 88 16.44 6.38 -1.99
C ASN A 88 15.15 6.40 -2.84
N SER A 89 15.17 7.02 -4.03
CA SER A 89 14.03 7.03 -4.96
C SER A 89 13.72 5.64 -5.50
N VAL A 90 14.76 4.87 -5.89
CA VAL A 90 14.58 3.48 -6.34
C VAL A 90 14.06 2.58 -5.21
N LEU A 91 14.62 2.71 -4.00
CA LEU A 91 14.16 1.98 -2.82
C LEU A 91 12.71 2.33 -2.46
N MET A 92 12.34 3.61 -2.50
CA MET A 92 10.97 4.05 -2.24
C MET A 92 10.00 3.46 -3.27
N GLY A 93 10.37 3.46 -4.56
CA GLY A 93 9.57 2.84 -5.62
C GLY A 93 9.36 1.35 -5.38
N TRP A 94 10.42 0.63 -5.00
CA TRP A 94 10.37 -0.79 -4.65
C TRP A 94 9.40 -1.09 -3.52
N ILE A 95 9.59 -0.41 -2.38
CA ILE A 95 8.78 -0.60 -1.18
C ILE A 95 7.31 -0.29 -1.50
N SER A 96 7.05 0.74 -2.31
CA SER A 96 5.68 1.12 -2.68
C SER A 96 4.96 0.04 -3.48
N VAL A 97 5.62 -0.58 -4.47
CA VAL A 97 5.01 -1.66 -5.26
C VAL A 97 4.74 -2.89 -4.39
N GLN A 98 5.66 -3.23 -3.49
CA GLN A 98 5.45 -4.30 -2.50
C GLN A 98 4.29 -3.97 -1.55
N LEU A 99 4.20 -2.73 -1.08
CA LEU A 99 3.15 -2.28 -0.18
C LEU A 99 1.78 -2.25 -0.86
N ILE A 100 1.70 -1.92 -2.15
CA ILE A 100 0.47 -2.01 -2.97
C ILE A 100 0.08 -3.47 -3.23
N GLY A 101 1.06 -4.36 -3.38
CA GLY A 101 0.80 -5.80 -3.51
C GLY A 101 0.24 -6.41 -2.21
N LEU A 102 0.74 -5.96 -1.06
CA LEU A 102 0.32 -6.42 0.27
C LEU A 102 -0.92 -5.69 0.81
N THR A 103 -1.23 -4.51 0.29
CA THR A 103 -2.27 -3.61 0.83
C THR A 103 -3.12 -3.03 -0.30
N SER A 104 -4.45 -2.98 -0.16
CA SER A 104 -5.30 -2.35 -1.18
C SER A 104 -4.84 -0.92 -1.52
N PRO A 105 -4.86 -0.45 -2.80
CA PRO A 105 -4.39 0.89 -3.18
C PRO A 105 -5.03 2.04 -2.38
N LEU A 106 -6.25 1.84 -1.89
CA LEU A 106 -6.95 2.77 -1.00
C LEU A 106 -6.23 2.94 0.35
N THR A 107 -5.76 1.86 0.96
CA THR A 107 -5.05 1.88 2.24
C THR A 107 -3.59 2.33 2.07
N HIS A 108 -2.97 2.03 0.92
CA HIS A 108 -1.66 2.57 0.56
C HIS A 108 -1.67 4.10 0.50
N ASN A 109 -2.67 4.70 -0.16
CA ASN A 109 -2.79 6.15 -0.28
C ASN A 109 -3.07 6.83 1.08
N ILE A 110 -3.89 6.19 1.91
CA ILE A 110 -4.15 6.66 3.28
C ILE A 110 -2.87 6.64 4.13
N SER A 111 -2.09 5.56 4.09
CA SER A 111 -0.83 5.45 4.84
C SER A 111 0.22 6.48 4.42
N ILE A 112 0.28 6.85 3.14
CA ILE A 112 1.17 7.93 2.66
C ILE A 112 0.77 9.26 3.31
N ASN A 113 -0.53 9.58 3.32
CA ASN A 113 -1.02 10.79 3.97
C ASN A 113 -0.72 10.78 5.47
N THR A 114 -0.91 9.65 6.16
CA THR A 114 -0.57 9.52 7.59
C THR A 114 0.92 9.78 7.83
N LYS A 115 1.80 9.19 7.01
CA LYS A 115 3.26 9.38 7.12
C LYS A 115 3.63 10.86 6.97
N SER A 116 3.08 11.55 5.97
CA SER A 116 3.35 12.98 5.75
C SER A 116 2.80 13.85 6.88
N VAL A 117 1.63 13.54 7.42
CA VAL A 117 1.06 14.27 8.57
C VAL A 117 1.91 14.07 9.82
N LEU A 118 2.32 12.83 10.12
CA LEU A 118 3.23 12.52 11.23
C LEU A 118 4.56 13.25 11.07
N GLN A 119 5.14 13.20 9.86
CA GLN A 119 6.38 13.88 9.54
C GLN A 119 6.26 15.39 9.78
N THR A 120 5.14 15.98 9.40
CA THR A 120 4.92 17.43 9.57
C THR A 120 4.75 17.79 11.05
N ILE A 121 3.98 17.01 11.82
CA ILE A 121 3.83 17.23 13.27
C ILE A 121 5.18 17.08 13.97
N LEU A 122 5.93 16.03 13.66
CA LEU A 122 7.24 15.79 14.26
C LEU A 122 8.24 16.89 13.92
N ALA A 123 8.22 17.39 12.68
CA ALA A 123 9.04 18.53 12.27
C ALA A 123 8.71 19.79 13.08
N VAL A 124 7.42 20.10 13.28
CA VAL A 124 6.99 21.26 14.08
C VAL A 124 7.39 21.10 15.55
N LEU A 125 7.27 19.89 16.12
CA LEU A 125 7.74 19.60 17.47
C LEU A 125 9.26 19.79 17.61
N TRP A 126 10.03 19.33 16.64
CA TRP A 126 11.49 19.46 16.62
C TRP A 126 11.95 20.91 16.44
N SER A 127 11.27 21.66 15.57
CA SER A 127 11.58 23.07 15.31
C SER A 127 11.16 24.01 16.44
N GLY A 128 10.35 23.55 17.39
CA GLY A 128 9.85 24.37 18.51
C GLY A 128 8.96 25.54 18.09
N GLU A 129 8.46 25.52 16.85
CA GLU A 129 7.69 26.63 16.28
C GLU A 129 6.22 26.57 16.72
N THR A 130 5.70 27.65 17.28
CA THR A 130 4.31 27.71 17.75
C THR A 130 3.35 27.92 16.58
N ARG A 131 2.58 26.89 16.24
CA ARG A 131 1.56 26.93 15.18
C ARG A 131 0.18 27.31 15.72
N SER A 132 -0.62 27.96 14.89
CA SER A 132 -1.98 28.37 15.20
C SER A 132 -2.86 27.17 15.59
N PHE A 133 -3.83 27.39 16.48
CA PHE A 133 -4.77 26.35 16.93
C PHE A 133 -5.53 25.68 15.77
N SER A 134 -5.88 26.43 14.72
CA SER A 134 -6.55 25.88 13.53
C SER A 134 -5.69 24.87 12.77
N TRP A 135 -4.37 25.01 12.82
CA TRP A 135 -3.44 24.08 12.19
C TRP A 135 -3.36 22.77 12.97
N TRP A 136 -3.31 22.85 14.30
CA TRP A 136 -3.37 21.68 15.18
C TRP A 136 -4.69 20.92 15.03
N LEU A 137 -5.82 21.63 15.01
CA LEU A 137 -7.14 21.04 14.81
C LEU A 137 -7.25 20.34 13.44
N GLY A 138 -6.70 20.92 12.38
CA GLY A 138 -6.66 20.31 11.05
C GLY A 138 -5.86 19.00 11.02
N ASN A 139 -4.66 18.99 11.60
CA ASN A 139 -3.85 17.77 11.69
C ASN A 139 -4.49 16.70 12.58
N ALA A 140 -5.11 17.10 13.70
CA ALA A 140 -5.84 16.20 14.59
C ALA A 140 -7.06 15.57 13.90
N LEU A 141 -7.79 16.33 13.09
CA LEU A 141 -8.94 15.84 12.34
C LEU A 141 -8.54 14.84 11.24
N VAL A 142 -7.43 15.11 10.53
CA VAL A 142 -6.88 14.16 9.53
C VAL A 142 -6.45 12.86 10.22
N MET A 143 -5.72 12.95 11.33
CA MET A 143 -5.35 11.78 12.13
C MET A 143 -6.58 11.02 12.66
N GLY A 144 -7.58 11.74 13.15
CA GLY A 144 -8.84 11.17 13.62
C GLY A 144 -9.58 10.42 12.52
N GLY A 145 -9.72 11.02 11.33
CA GLY A 145 -10.38 10.39 10.19
C GLY A 145 -9.65 9.14 9.67
N ILE A 146 -8.31 9.14 9.73
CA ILE A 146 -7.51 7.95 9.40
C ILE A 146 -7.69 6.87 10.47
N GLY A 147 -7.75 7.28 11.75
CA GLY A 147 -7.97 6.39 12.89
C GLY A 147 -9.33 5.69 12.83
N THR A 148 -10.41 6.43 12.55
CA THR A 148 -11.77 5.86 12.43
C THR A 148 -11.87 4.89 11.26
N TYR A 149 -11.36 5.26 10.08
CA TYR A 149 -11.31 4.37 8.92
C TYR A 149 -10.54 3.08 9.22
N THR A 150 -9.41 3.18 9.92
CA THR A 150 -8.60 2.02 10.30
C THR A 150 -9.31 1.15 11.33
N ALA A 151 -10.01 1.74 12.31
CA ALA A 151 -10.77 1.01 13.32
C ALA A 151 -11.93 0.19 12.75
N ASP A 152 -12.70 0.77 11.82
CA ASP A 152 -13.80 0.07 11.14
C ASP A 152 -13.27 -1.06 10.26
N LYS A 153 -12.19 -0.80 9.51
CA LYS A 153 -11.58 -1.81 8.66
C LYS A 153 -10.93 -2.93 9.47
N LEU A 154 -10.32 -2.62 10.61
CA LEU A 154 -9.74 -3.61 11.51
C LEU A 154 -10.83 -4.49 12.13
N SER A 155 -11.94 -3.89 12.55
CA SER A 155 -13.12 -4.62 13.06
C SER A 155 -13.71 -5.56 12.00
N ALA A 156 -13.87 -5.09 10.77
CA ALA A 156 -14.35 -5.91 9.65
C ALA A 156 -13.38 -7.03 9.25
N SER A 157 -12.07 -6.74 9.23
CA SER A 157 -11.03 -7.72 8.88
C SER A 157 -10.87 -8.78 9.98
N THR A 158 -10.97 -8.39 11.25
CA THR A 158 -10.94 -9.29 12.41
C THR A 158 -12.19 -10.17 12.46
N CYS A 159 -13.36 -9.63 12.11
CA CYS A 159 -14.59 -10.40 11.94
C CYS A 159 -14.43 -11.44 10.82
N LYS A 160 -13.94 -11.03 9.65
CA LYS A 160 -13.72 -11.94 8.51
C LYS A 160 -12.68 -13.03 8.79
N ALA A 161 -11.60 -12.69 9.52
CA ALA A 161 -10.60 -13.67 9.95
C ALA A 161 -11.15 -14.66 11.00
N ARG A 162 -12.00 -14.18 11.91
CA ARG A 162 -12.69 -15.01 12.90
C ARG A 162 -13.68 -15.98 12.24
N THR A 163 -14.42 -15.52 11.23
CA THR A 163 -15.34 -16.38 10.47
C THR A 163 -14.57 -17.45 9.67
N LEU A 164 -13.47 -17.09 9.02
CA LEU A 164 -12.61 -18.06 8.31
C LEU A 164 -11.95 -19.08 9.25
N GLN A 165 -11.54 -18.67 10.46
CA GLN A 165 -11.07 -19.63 11.46
C GLN A 165 -12.20 -20.53 11.96
N PHE A 166 -13.42 -20.01 12.09
CA PHE A 166 -14.59 -20.82 12.39
C PHE A 166 -14.86 -21.86 11.28
N ASP A 167 -14.73 -21.48 10.01
CA ASP A 167 -14.91 -22.40 8.88
C ASP A 167 -13.78 -23.46 8.79
N MET A 168 -12.53 -23.09 9.10
CA MET A 168 -11.43 -24.07 9.16
C MET A 168 -11.60 -25.04 10.34
N GLN A 169 -11.98 -24.55 11.52
CA GLN A 169 -12.24 -25.37 12.70
C GLN A 169 -13.42 -26.33 12.46
N ASN A 170 -14.48 -25.90 11.77
CA ASN A 170 -15.63 -26.75 11.44
C ASN A 170 -15.28 -27.80 10.37
N ASN A 171 -14.43 -27.46 9.40
CA ASN A 171 -13.92 -28.41 8.41
C ASN A 171 -12.97 -29.45 9.01
N ASP A 172 -12.10 -29.07 9.97
CA ASP A 172 -11.26 -30.03 10.69
C ASP A 172 -12.08 -30.96 11.59
N VAL A 173 -13.14 -30.46 12.24
CA VAL A 173 -14.08 -31.30 13.01
C VAL A 173 -14.88 -32.22 12.10
N SER A 174 -15.29 -31.76 10.91
CA SER A 174 -15.97 -32.59 9.90
C SER A 174 -15.04 -33.69 9.35
N SER A 175 -13.77 -33.35 9.08
CA SER A 175 -12.77 -34.33 8.64
C SER A 175 -12.44 -35.35 9.74
N LYS A 176 -12.48 -34.96 11.02
CA LYS A 176 -12.28 -35.87 12.16
C LYS A 176 -13.49 -36.77 12.40
N ASN A 177 -14.71 -36.26 12.25
CA ASN A 177 -15.95 -37.06 12.33
C ASN A 177 -16.10 -38.03 11.16
N GLN A 178 -15.49 -37.73 10.00
CA GLN A 178 -15.44 -38.66 8.87
C GLN A 178 -14.34 -39.73 9.00
N SER A 179 -13.40 -39.54 9.94
CA SER A 179 -12.37 -40.51 10.30
C SER A 179 -12.70 -41.36 11.54
N VAL A 180 -13.90 -41.24 12.12
CA VAL A 180 -14.42 -42.26 13.05
C VAL A 180 -15.04 -43.36 12.18
N PRO A 181 -14.39 -44.52 11.99
CA PRO A 181 -15.00 -45.60 11.25
C PRO A 181 -16.28 -46.01 11.97
N ALA A 182 -17.33 -46.18 11.18
CA ALA A 182 -18.56 -46.85 11.56
C ALA A 182 -18.25 -48.23 12.15
N GLN A 183 -17.95 -48.29 13.45
CA GLN A 183 -17.73 -49.51 14.22
C GLN A 183 -19.01 -50.01 14.89
N MET A 184 -20.18 -49.46 14.55
CA MET A 184 -21.44 -49.84 15.20
C MET A 184 -22.44 -50.59 14.31
N ASP A 185 -22.10 -50.90 13.06
CA ASP A 185 -23.00 -51.63 12.14
C ASP A 185 -22.50 -53.04 11.75
N THR A 186 -21.24 -53.39 11.98
CA THR A 186 -20.68 -54.68 11.53
C THR A 186 -21.00 -55.86 12.46
N GLU A 187 -21.42 -55.61 13.71
CA GLU A 187 -21.76 -56.67 14.67
C GLU A 187 -23.19 -57.21 14.47
N ASN A 188 -24.12 -56.38 13.98
CA ASN A 188 -25.51 -56.78 13.67
C ASN A 188 -25.58 -57.65 12.41
N GLU A 189 -24.76 -57.38 11.40
CA GLU A 189 -24.80 -58.11 10.12
C GLU A 189 -24.21 -59.53 10.25
N ASN A 190 -23.21 -59.73 11.10
CA ASN A 190 -22.65 -61.05 11.41
C ASN A 190 -23.63 -61.94 12.19
N LEU A 191 -24.46 -61.36 13.07
CA LEU A 191 -25.52 -62.09 13.78
C LEU A 191 -26.66 -62.52 12.84
N ARG A 192 -26.95 -61.75 11.78
CA ARG A 192 -27.94 -62.13 10.76
C ARG A 192 -27.44 -63.21 9.81
N HIS A 193 -26.15 -63.19 9.45
CA HIS A 193 -25.57 -64.20 8.57
C HIS A 193 -25.37 -65.56 9.24
N ASN A 194 -25.10 -65.62 10.55
CA ASN A 194 -24.93 -66.89 11.25
C ASN A 194 -26.27 -67.63 11.49
N LYS A 195 -27.39 -66.91 11.58
CA LYS A 195 -28.73 -67.54 11.67
C LYS A 195 -29.24 -68.15 10.37
N LYS A 196 -28.64 -67.84 9.21
CA LYS A 196 -29.12 -68.34 7.91
C LYS A 196 -28.60 -69.73 7.54
N TRP A 197 -27.67 -70.28 8.32
CA TRP A 197 -27.06 -71.60 8.07
C TRP A 197 -27.42 -72.66 9.13
N GLN A 198 -28.37 -72.37 10.03
CA GLN A 198 -28.82 -73.30 11.08
C GLN A 198 -30.30 -73.70 10.97
N SER A 199 -30.89 -73.64 9.77
CA SER A 199 -32.21 -74.20 9.49
C SER A 199 -32.15 -75.22 8.36
#